data_AF-A0A536VR68-F1
#
_entry.id   AF-A0A536VR68-F1
#
_cell.length_a   1.000
_cell.length_b   1.000
_cell.length_c   1.000
_cell.angle_alpha   90.00
_cell.angle_beta   90.00
_cell.angle_gamma   90.00
#
_symmetry.space_group_name_H-M   'P 1'
#
loop_
_entity.id
_entity.type
_entity.pdbx_description
1 polymer ?
#
loop_
_entity_poly.entity_id
_entity_poly.type
_entity_poly.pdbx_seq_one_letter_code
_entity_poly.pdbx_strand_id
1 'polypeptide(L)' 'MPRCFAQASDLPIEEIKLPPGFKIELLARVENARQMALGAKGTLFVGSMQAGKVYAVQSKPPG' A
#
# COMPACT_ATOMS: atom_id res chain seq x y z
N MET A 1 17.58 -7.82 -20.28
CA MET A 1 17.82 -7.23 -18.94
C MET A 1 16.82 -7.85 -17.98
N PRO A 2 17.23 -8.48 -16.85
CA PRO A 2 16.27 -9.06 -15.92
C PRO A 2 15.59 -7.93 -15.14
N ARG A 3 14.27 -7.94 -15.12
CA ARG A 3 13.46 -7.02 -14.32
C ARG A 3 13.42 -7.60 -12.90
N CYS A 4 14.20 -7.03 -11.98
CA CYS A 4 14.13 -7.39 -10.57
C CYS A 4 12.75 -6.99 -10.04
N PHE A 5 11.84 -7.95 -9.92
CA PHE A 5 10.66 -7.81 -9.09
C PHE A 5 11.08 -8.18 -7.66
N ALA A 6 10.95 -7.26 -6.71
CA ALA A 6 11.15 -7.58 -5.30
C ALA A 6 10.08 -8.60 -4.88
N GLN A 7 10.51 -9.77 -4.40
CA GLN A 7 9.62 -10.75 -3.79
C GLN A 7 8.91 -10.12 -2.59
N ALA A 8 7.67 -10.56 -2.34
CA ALA A 8 6.85 -10.15 -1.22
C ALA A 8 7.34 -10.78 0.10
N SER A 9 8.62 -10.59 0.44
CA SER A 9 9.10 -10.83 1.79
C SER A 9 8.30 -9.98 2.78
N ASP A 10 8.29 -10.39 4.04
CA ASP A 10 7.78 -9.55 5.12
C ASP A 10 8.37 -8.15 4.99
N LEU A 11 7.48 -7.15 4.99
CA LEU A 11 7.91 -5.77 4.89
C LEU A 11 8.56 -5.42 6.23
N PRO A 12 9.79 -4.84 6.26
CA PRO A 12 10.44 -4.46 7.50
C PRO A 12 9.79 -3.19 8.08
N ILE A 13 8.52 -3.31 8.47
CA ILE A 13 7.70 -2.22 9.01
C ILE A 13 8.31 -1.72 10.32
N GLU A 14 8.91 -2.63 11.10
CA GLU A 14 9.56 -2.35 12.39
C GLU A 14 10.83 -1.50 12.25
N GLU A 15 11.46 -1.49 11.08
CA GLU A 15 12.66 -0.67 10.83
C GLU A 15 12.32 0.79 10.47
N ILE A 16 11.04 1.09 10.22
CA ILE A 16 10.59 2.43 9.84
C ILE A 16 10.51 3.30 11.10
N LYS A 17 11.34 4.34 11.15
CA LYS A 17 11.34 5.33 12.23
C LYS A 17 10.15 6.28 12.07
N LEU A 18 9.29 6.31 13.07
CA LEU A 18 8.12 7.18 13.14
C LEU A 18 8.27 8.21 14.26
N PRO A 19 7.70 9.42 14.10
CA PRO A 19 7.56 10.35 15.21
C PRO A 19 6.69 9.75 16.34
N PRO A 20 6.88 10.18 17.60
CA PRO A 20 6.03 9.75 18.69
C PRO A 20 4.53 9.97 18.41
N GLY A 21 3.69 8.99 18.74
CA GLY A 21 2.24 9.04 18.52
C GLY A 21 1.77 8.56 17.15
N PHE A 22 2.66 8.23 16.22
CA PHE A 22 2.31 7.64 14.92
C PHE A 22 2.43 6.11 14.94
N LYS A 23 1.55 5.46 14.16
CA LYS A 23 1.56 4.02 13.90
C LYS A 23 1.40 3.78 12.41
N ILE A 24 2.00 2.70 11.90
CA ILE A 24 1.85 2.26 10.52
C ILE A 24 1.59 0.76 10.49
N GLU A 25 0.81 0.32 9.52
CA GLU A 25 0.46 -1.09 9.31
C GLU A 25 0.33 -1.37 7.81
N LEU A 26 0.41 -2.64 7.40
CA LEU A 26 0.19 -3.02 6.01
C LEU A 26 -1.29 -3.05 5.68
N LEU A 27 -1.74 -2.12 4.83
CA LEU A 27 -3.13 -2.06 4.39
C LEU A 27 -3.46 -3.04 3.24
N ALA A 28 -2.65 -3.06 2.18
CA ALA A 28 -2.85 -3.91 1.01
C ALA A 28 -1.55 -4.09 0.21
N ARG A 29 -1.46 -5.19 -0.56
CA ARG A 29 -0.38 -5.41 -1.53
C ARG A 29 -0.93 -5.20 -2.93
N VAL A 30 -0.39 -4.19 -3.63
CA VAL A 30 -0.76 -3.86 -5.01
C VAL A 30 0.50 -3.83 -5.87
N GLU A 31 0.49 -4.58 -6.97
CA GLU A 31 1.63 -4.62 -7.90
C GLU A 31 1.89 -3.24 -8.51
N ASN A 32 3.12 -2.76 -8.39
CA ASN A 32 3.57 -1.47 -8.92
C ASN A 32 2.62 -0.30 -8.60
N ALA A 33 2.15 -0.22 -7.35
CA ALA A 33 1.37 0.91 -6.85
C ALA A 33 2.13 2.23 -7.02
N ARG A 34 1.46 3.26 -7.54
CA ARG A 34 2.06 4.60 -7.72
C ARG A 34 1.16 5.73 -7.24
N GLN A 35 -0.07 5.78 -7.73
CA GLN A 35 -1.01 6.85 -7.44
C GLN A 35 -2.02 6.35 -6.41
N MET A 36 -2.31 7.18 -5.40
CA MET A 36 -3.32 6.88 -4.38
C MET A 36 -4.23 8.08 -4.16
N ALA A 37 -5.52 7.84 -3.99
CA ALA A 37 -6.51 8.88 -3.66
C ALA A 37 -7.52 8.34 -2.65
N LEU A 38 -7.76 9.10 -1.57
CA LEU A 38 -8.82 8.81 -0.62
C LEU A 38 -10.16 9.29 -1.19
N GLY A 39 -11.12 8.37 -1.29
CA GLY A 39 -12.49 8.66 -1.68
C GLY A 39 -13.46 8.57 -0.51
N ALA A 40 -14.75 8.60 -0.85
CA ALA A 40 -15.82 8.51 0.14
C ALA A 40 -15.74 7.20 0.94
N LYS A 41 -16.26 7.24 2.17
CA LYS A 41 -16.36 6.09 3.09
C LYS A 41 -15.02 5.42 3.40
N GLY A 42 -13.91 6.15 3.34
CA GLY A 42 -12.58 5.62 3.67
C GLY A 42 -12.03 4.63 2.62
N THR A 43 -12.52 4.71 1.37
CA THR A 43 -11.99 3.89 0.28
C THR A 43 -10.72 4.52 -0.27
N LEU A 44 -9.62 3.77 -0.28
CA LEU A 44 -8.37 4.17 -0.89
C LEU A 44 -8.30 3.61 -2.32
N PHE A 45 -8.30 4.49 -3.32
CA PHE A 45 -8.09 4.10 -4.70
C PHE A 45 -6.59 4.05 -4.99
N VAL A 46 -6.10 2.93 -5.52
CA VAL A 46 -4.69 2.70 -5.82
C VAL A 46 -4.51 2.35 -7.29
N GLY A 47 -3.78 3.18 -8.03
CA GLY A 47 -3.43 2.93 -9.43
C GLY A 47 -2.17 2.07 -9.56
N SER A 48 -2.24 1.02 -10.39
CA SER A 48 -1.11 0.20 -10.80
C SER A 48 -0.72 0.53 -12.23
N MET A 49 0.49 1.07 -12.43
CA MET A 49 0.95 1.49 -13.75
C MET A 49 1.17 0.28 -14.68
N GLN A 50 1.76 -0.79 -14.16
CA GLN A 50 2.11 -1.96 -14.99
C GLN A 50 0.89 -2.80 -15.33
N ALA A 51 -0.05 -2.93 -14.39
CA ALA A 51 -1.29 -3.67 -14.63
C ALA A 51 -2.34 -2.86 -15.39
N GLY A 52 -2.20 -1.53 -15.46
CA GLY A 52 -3.21 -0.63 -16.06
C GLY A 52 -4.55 -0.67 -15.31
N LYS A 53 -4.53 -0.96 -14.01
CA LYS A 53 -5.72 -1.17 -13.18
C LYS A 53 -5.79 -0.18 -12.03
N VAL A 54 -7.01 0.12 -11.60
CA VAL A 54 -7.28 0.85 -10.35
C VAL A 54 -7.96 -0.10 -9.38
N TYR A 55 -7.41 -0.17 -8.17
CA TYR A 55 -7.92 -1.01 -7.09
C TYR A 55 -8.62 -0.14 -6.05
N ALA A 56 -9.81 -0.54 -5.60
CA ALA A 56 -10.47 0.06 -4.44
C ALA A 56 -10.13 -0.76 -3.19
N VAL A 57 -9.31 -0.18 -2.31
CA VAL A 57 -8.89 -0.77 -1.06
C VAL A 57 -9.74 -0.18 0.06
N GLN A 58 -10.48 -1.02 0.77
CA GLN A 58 -11.23 -0.59 1.95
C GLN A 58 -10.36 -0.76 3.18
N SER A 59 -10.21 0.31 3.96
CA SER A 59 -9.70 0.19 5.32
C SER A 59 -10.71 -0.60 6.13
N LYS A 60 -10.31 -1.80 6.58
CA LYS A 60 -10.97 -2.41 7.73
C LYS A 60 -10.65 -1.48 8.91
N PRO A 61 -11.65 -0.98 9.66
CA PRO A 61 -11.36 -0.13 10.80
C PRO A 61 -10.50 -0.93 11.79
N PRO A 62 -9.49 -0.30 12.42
CA PRO A 62 -8.79 -0.92 13.53
C PRO A 62 -9.82 -1.17 14.63
N GLY A 63 -9.98 -2.43 15.01
CA GLY A 63 -10.54 -2.81 16.31
C GLY A 63 -9.45 -2.75 17.35
#